data_AF-A0A950G0W8-F1
#
_entry.id   AF-A0A950G0W8-F1
#
_cell.length_a   1.000
_cell.length_b   1.000
_cell.length_c   1.000
_cell.angle_alpha   90.00
_cell.angle_beta   90.00
_cell.angle_gamma   90.00
#
_symmetry.space_group_name_H-M   'P 1'
#
loop_
_entity.id
_entity.type
_entity.pdbx_description
1 polymer ?
#
loop_
_entity_poly.entity_id
_entity_poly.type
_entity_poly.pdbx_seq_one_letter_code
_entity_poly.pdbx_strand_id
1 'polypeptide(L)'
;AHKAIILASLAYGFWIGTNQIHVAGIETVNALDIRFADRLGYRIKLVATIRTARDGLVEAHVHPTLVPQQHVLASVNGVFNALMVRGDLVGDTLFYGRGAGQDPTTSSVISDLAQAAIWYDSGGKAFGFTPHGWYGKCLPIEHVSSGYYLRLSVVDAPGVLAQVASILGSHQIGISSVIQPEGHEGDAVPLVLIIHDASFDRMRTAVEGIQSLDCVKAEPRLLWVLS
;
A
#
# COMPACT_ATOMS: atom_id res chain seq x y z
N ALA A 1 -5.95 -4.22 8.79
CA ALA A 1 -6.26 -2.86 9.26
C ALA A 1 -5.91 -2.61 10.73
N HIS A 2 -6.45 -3.36 11.70
CA HIS A 2 -6.27 -3.06 13.14
C HIS A 2 -4.81 -2.88 13.61
N LYS A 3 -3.89 -3.74 13.15
CA LYS A 3 -2.45 -3.59 13.47
C LYS A 3 -1.89 -2.25 12.98
N ALA A 4 -2.32 -1.78 11.82
CA ALA A 4 -1.88 -0.49 11.27
C ALA A 4 -2.39 0.69 12.11
N ILE A 5 -3.63 0.62 12.61
CA ILE A 5 -4.19 1.64 13.52
C ILE A 5 -3.33 1.77 14.77
N ILE A 6 -3.03 0.65 15.43
CA ILE A 6 -2.22 0.63 16.65
C ILE A 6 -0.83 1.19 16.37
N LEU A 7 -0.17 0.72 15.31
CA LEU A 7 1.16 1.19 14.93
C LEU A 7 1.17 2.69 14.60
N ALA A 8 0.17 3.18 13.88
CA ALA A 8 0.07 4.60 13.54
C ALA A 8 -0.15 5.45 14.78
N SER A 9 -1.02 5.00 15.69
CA SER A 9 -1.24 5.70 16.95
C SER A 9 -0.01 5.73 17.83
N LEU A 10 0.72 4.60 17.95
CA LEU A 10 1.97 4.55 18.71
C LEU A 10 3.08 5.42 18.08
N ALA A 11 3.16 5.49 16.76
CA ALA A 11 4.19 6.27 16.06
C ALA A 11 3.90 7.78 16.04
N TYR A 12 2.64 8.18 15.92
CA TYR A 12 2.24 9.57 15.68
C TYR A 12 1.48 10.23 16.84
N GLY A 13 1.22 9.52 17.94
CA GLY A 13 0.76 10.13 19.18
C GLY A 13 -0.72 10.49 19.24
N PHE A 14 -1.55 10.05 18.29
CA PHE A 14 -2.99 10.24 18.33
C PHE A 14 -3.76 9.01 17.83
N TRP A 15 -5.00 8.84 18.29
CA TRP A 15 -5.83 7.71 17.87
C TRP A 15 -6.35 7.90 16.43
N ILE A 16 -6.12 6.91 15.56
CA ILE A 16 -6.70 6.87 14.22
C ILE A 16 -7.94 5.99 14.24
N GLY A 17 -9.09 6.54 13.84
CA GLY A 17 -10.34 5.79 13.75
C GLY A 17 -10.29 4.70 12.67
N THR A 18 -11.02 3.60 12.88
CA THR A 18 -11.14 2.51 11.89
C THR A 18 -11.72 2.97 10.56
N ASN A 19 -12.60 3.98 10.58
CA ASN A 19 -13.19 4.63 9.41
C ASN A 19 -12.25 5.60 8.70
N GLN A 20 -11.07 5.89 9.26
CA GLN A 20 -10.08 6.81 8.66
C GLN A 20 -8.97 6.07 7.92
N ILE A 21 -8.83 4.75 8.13
CA ILE A 21 -7.87 3.92 7.38
C ILE A 21 -8.59 3.27 6.20
N HIS A 22 -8.10 3.57 5.00
CA HIS A 22 -8.55 2.89 3.80
C HIS A 22 -7.90 1.50 3.69
N VAL A 23 -8.71 0.49 3.35
CA VAL A 23 -8.30 -0.92 3.34
C VAL A 23 -8.80 -1.59 2.07
N ALA A 24 -7.90 -2.23 1.34
CA ALA A 24 -8.23 -3.18 0.29
C ALA A 24 -7.51 -4.49 0.57
N GLY A 25 -8.23 -5.61 0.44
CA GLY A 25 -7.67 -6.94 0.56
C GLY A 25 -6.99 -7.39 -0.74
N ILE A 26 -6.67 -8.68 -0.81
CA ILE A 26 -5.96 -9.31 -1.95
C ILE A 26 -6.91 -10.05 -2.89
N GLU A 27 -8.22 -9.97 -2.69
CA GLU A 27 -9.23 -10.76 -3.39
C GLU A 27 -9.26 -10.50 -4.90
N THR A 28 -8.84 -9.30 -5.30
CA THR A 28 -8.82 -8.85 -6.71
C THR A 28 -7.47 -9.08 -7.39
N VAL A 29 -6.44 -9.52 -6.65
CA VAL A 29 -5.10 -9.81 -7.18
C VAL A 29 -5.12 -11.18 -7.85
N ASN A 30 -4.76 -11.23 -9.13
CA ASN A 30 -4.72 -12.50 -9.87
C ASN A 30 -3.32 -12.89 -10.35
N ALA A 31 -3.24 -14.08 -10.95
CA ALA A 31 -1.98 -14.64 -11.43
C ALA A 31 -1.32 -13.82 -12.55
N LEU A 32 -2.09 -13.07 -13.36
CA LEU A 32 -1.52 -12.18 -14.38
C LEU A 32 -0.86 -10.97 -13.73
N ASP A 33 -1.48 -10.38 -12.71
CA ASP A 33 -0.91 -9.26 -11.95
C ASP A 33 0.45 -9.66 -11.34
N ILE A 34 0.52 -10.85 -10.74
CA ILE A 34 1.76 -11.39 -10.15
C ILE A 34 2.85 -11.58 -11.21
N ARG A 35 2.50 -12.14 -12.39
CA ARG A 35 3.46 -12.34 -13.50
C ARG A 35 3.97 -11.02 -14.07
N PHE A 36 3.09 -10.04 -14.26
CA PHE A 36 3.50 -8.73 -14.75
C PHE A 36 4.35 -7.98 -13.74
N ALA A 37 3.96 -8.00 -12.46
CA ALA A 37 4.77 -7.41 -11.39
C ALA A 37 6.17 -8.02 -11.37
N ASP A 38 6.30 -9.35 -11.49
CA ASP A 38 7.59 -10.04 -11.54
C ASP A 38 8.44 -9.60 -12.74
N ARG A 39 7.85 -9.56 -13.95
CA ARG A 39 8.53 -9.07 -15.17
C ARG A 39 8.99 -7.61 -15.07
N LEU A 40 8.26 -6.80 -14.31
CA LEU A 40 8.55 -5.39 -14.06
C LEU A 40 9.57 -5.20 -12.91
N GLY A 41 10.03 -6.26 -12.26
CA GLY A 41 10.99 -6.18 -11.15
C GLY A 41 10.37 -5.91 -9.79
N TYR A 42 9.09 -6.27 -9.59
CA TYR A 42 8.34 -6.09 -8.35
C TYR A 42 7.83 -7.43 -7.76
N ARG A 43 7.41 -7.38 -6.51
CA ARG A 43 6.59 -8.40 -5.83
C ARG A 43 5.32 -7.73 -5.32
N ILE A 44 4.18 -8.41 -5.43
CA ILE A 44 2.93 -7.92 -4.81
C ILE A 44 2.92 -8.38 -3.35
N LYS A 45 2.75 -7.43 -2.42
CA LYS A 45 2.62 -7.67 -0.98
C LYS A 45 1.42 -6.89 -0.45
N LEU A 46 0.73 -7.41 0.56
CA LEU A 46 -0.26 -6.63 1.30
C LEU A 46 0.50 -5.76 2.32
N VAL A 47 0.56 -4.45 2.07
CA VAL A 47 1.38 -3.52 2.86
C VAL A 47 0.48 -2.55 3.61
N ALA A 48 0.79 -2.35 4.90
CA ALA A 48 0.29 -1.23 5.66
C ALA A 48 1.32 -0.10 5.58
N THR A 49 0.97 1.02 4.95
CA THR A 49 1.81 2.20 4.87
C THR A 49 1.32 3.21 5.89
N ILE A 50 2.24 3.72 6.70
CA ILE A 50 1.98 4.80 7.65
C ILE A 50 3.17 5.75 7.57
N ARG A 51 2.94 6.99 7.14
CA ARG A 51 3.98 8.02 7.08
C ARG A 51 3.39 9.41 7.23
N THR A 52 4.24 10.38 7.50
CA THR A 52 3.88 11.80 7.42
C THR A 52 3.84 12.25 5.96
N ALA A 53 2.74 12.88 5.58
CA ALA A 53 2.61 13.64 4.36
C ALA A 53 3.19 15.05 4.53
N ARG A 54 3.12 15.85 3.45
CA ARG A 54 3.40 17.29 3.54
C ARG A 54 2.44 17.92 4.56
N ASP A 55 2.92 18.95 5.26
CA ASP A 55 2.17 19.71 6.28
C ASP A 55 1.88 18.95 7.59
N GLY A 56 2.57 17.82 7.82
CA GLY A 56 2.53 17.07 9.08
C GLY A 56 1.29 16.21 9.28
N LEU A 57 0.40 16.13 8.30
CA LEU A 57 -0.71 15.15 8.27
C LEU A 57 -0.15 13.73 8.15
N VAL A 58 -0.89 12.75 8.65
CA VAL A 58 -0.44 11.34 8.66
C VAL A 58 -1.29 10.53 7.69
N GLU A 59 -0.68 9.90 6.70
CA GLU A 59 -1.38 8.90 5.89
C GLU A 59 -1.26 7.52 6.54
N ALA A 60 -2.36 6.75 6.49
CA ALA A 60 -2.41 5.40 7.02
C ALA A 60 -3.39 4.57 6.16
N HIS A 61 -2.87 3.57 5.45
CA HIS A 61 -3.66 2.77 4.52
C HIS A 61 -3.10 1.37 4.33
N VAL A 62 -3.93 0.41 3.91
CA VAL A 62 -3.54 -1.00 3.73
C VAL A 62 -4.04 -1.54 2.39
N HIS A 63 -3.12 -1.82 1.46
CA HIS A 63 -3.45 -2.28 0.10
C HIS A 63 -2.45 -3.33 -0.41
N PRO A 64 -2.84 -4.12 -1.43
CA PRO A 64 -1.86 -4.82 -2.24
C PRO A 64 -1.00 -3.79 -2.99
N THR A 65 0.30 -3.89 -2.80
CA THR A 65 1.29 -2.94 -3.27
C THR A 65 2.41 -3.69 -3.98
N LEU A 66 2.82 -3.18 -5.14
CA LEU A 66 4.03 -3.58 -5.82
C LEU A 66 5.23 -3.03 -5.06
N VAL A 67 6.03 -3.94 -4.52
CA VAL A 67 7.25 -3.65 -3.79
C VAL A 67 8.43 -4.02 -4.69
N PRO A 68 9.40 -3.13 -4.94
CA PRO A 68 10.58 -3.46 -5.76
C PRO A 68 11.28 -4.72 -5.24
N GLN A 69 11.73 -5.60 -6.12
CA GLN A 69 12.37 -6.87 -5.73
C GLN A 69 13.62 -6.69 -4.87
N GLN A 70 14.31 -5.57 -5.04
CA GLN A 70 15.49 -5.19 -4.26
C GLN A 70 15.14 -4.67 -2.86
N HIS A 71 13.87 -4.32 -2.60
CA HIS A 71 13.43 -3.83 -1.31
C HIS A 71 13.30 -4.99 -0.31
N VAL A 72 13.73 -4.79 0.94
CA VAL A 72 13.80 -5.87 1.94
C VAL A 72 12.44 -6.53 2.19
N LEU A 73 11.35 -5.76 2.19
CA LEU A 73 9.98 -6.28 2.34
C LEU A 73 9.56 -7.24 1.21
N ALA A 74 10.17 -7.15 0.02
CA ALA A 74 9.87 -8.09 -1.07
C ALA A 74 10.32 -9.51 -0.74
N SER A 75 11.38 -9.67 0.07
CA SER A 75 11.95 -10.96 0.47
C SER A 75 11.18 -11.68 1.59
N VAL A 76 10.23 -10.99 2.24
CA VAL A 76 9.44 -11.54 3.36
C VAL A 76 8.37 -12.47 2.81
N ASN A 77 8.52 -13.77 3.03
CA ASN A 77 7.67 -14.80 2.42
C ASN A 77 7.03 -15.71 3.48
N GLY A 78 5.99 -16.45 3.08
CA GLY A 78 5.29 -17.40 3.95
C GLY A 78 4.52 -16.70 5.07
N VAL A 79 4.60 -17.25 6.28
CA VAL A 79 3.86 -16.77 7.47
C VAL A 79 4.60 -15.70 8.28
N PHE A 80 5.71 -15.18 7.73
CA PHE A 80 6.51 -14.16 8.38
C PHE A 80 5.92 -12.77 8.12
N ASN A 81 5.99 -11.92 9.13
CA ASN A 81 5.69 -10.51 9.04
C ASN A 81 6.99 -9.71 9.15
N ALA A 82 6.99 -8.52 8.56
CA ALA A 82 8.03 -7.55 8.76
C ALA A 82 7.42 -6.17 9.00
N LEU A 83 8.08 -5.40 9.87
CA LEU A 83 7.81 -3.98 10.10
C LEU A 83 9.10 -3.23 9.81
N MET A 84 9.06 -2.32 8.85
CA MET A 84 10.15 -1.40 8.57
C MET A 84 9.81 -0.04 9.18
N VAL A 85 10.70 0.50 10.00
CA VAL A 85 10.54 1.80 10.65
C VAL A 85 11.72 2.68 10.26
N ARG A 86 11.40 3.85 9.69
CA ARG A 86 12.38 4.89 9.37
C ARG A 86 12.35 5.95 10.46
N GLY A 87 13.47 6.13 11.16
CA GLY A 87 13.65 7.23 12.10
C GLY A 87 14.68 8.24 11.61
N ASP A 88 14.56 9.50 12.04
CA ASP A 88 15.37 10.61 11.54
C ASP A 88 16.88 10.41 11.74
N LEU A 89 17.29 9.77 12.84
CA LEU A 89 18.70 9.54 13.18
C LEU A 89 19.16 8.09 12.96
N VAL A 90 18.32 7.12 13.31
CA VAL A 90 18.65 5.69 13.21
C VAL A 90 18.55 5.16 11.76
N GLY A 91 17.86 5.90 10.89
CA GLY A 91 17.58 5.47 9.53
C GLY A 91 16.57 4.33 9.49
N ASP A 92 16.78 3.39 8.57
CA ASP A 92 15.87 2.27 8.34
C ASP A 92 16.17 1.10 9.28
N THR A 93 15.18 0.71 10.06
CA THR A 93 15.22 -0.47 10.94
C THR A 93 14.17 -1.48 10.51
N LEU A 94 14.49 -2.77 10.61
CA LEU A 94 13.61 -3.87 10.22
C LEU A 94 13.39 -4.82 11.40
N PHE A 95 12.13 -5.03 11.73
CA PHE A 95 11.68 -6.05 12.67
C PHE A 95 11.05 -7.18 11.87
N TYR A 96 11.64 -8.37 11.94
CA TYR A 96 11.21 -9.53 11.16
C TYR A 96 10.94 -10.72 12.07
N GLY A 97 9.83 -11.43 11.84
CA GLY A 97 9.50 -12.60 12.64
C GLY A 97 8.15 -13.23 12.29
N ARG A 98 7.81 -14.33 12.96
CA ARG A 98 6.48 -14.94 12.84
C ARG A 98 5.48 -14.09 13.59
N GLY A 99 4.49 -13.53 12.89
CA GLY A 99 3.48 -12.67 13.52
C GLY A 99 2.14 -13.34 13.80
N ALA A 100 2.09 -14.68 13.70
CA ALA A 100 1.00 -15.54 14.12
C ALA A 100 1.56 -16.91 14.55
N GLY A 101 1.01 -17.49 15.62
CA GLY A 101 1.43 -18.77 16.21
C GLY A 101 1.27 -18.76 17.74
N GLN A 102 1.04 -19.92 18.37
CA GLN A 102 0.83 -20.02 19.81
C GLN A 102 2.02 -19.46 20.61
N ASP A 103 3.26 -19.84 20.25
CA ASP A 103 4.44 -19.46 21.05
C ASP A 103 4.81 -17.97 20.94
N PRO A 104 4.86 -17.33 19.74
CA PRO A 104 5.17 -15.90 19.63
C PRO A 104 4.14 -15.02 20.35
N THR A 105 2.84 -15.34 20.27
CA THR A 105 1.79 -14.57 20.94
C THR A 105 1.87 -14.75 22.47
N THR A 106 2.16 -15.95 22.95
CA THR A 106 2.36 -16.22 24.39
C THR A 106 3.54 -15.43 24.94
N SER A 107 4.65 -15.35 24.20
CA SER A 107 5.81 -14.56 24.63
C SER A 107 5.50 -13.08 24.83
N SER A 108 4.69 -12.47 23.95
CA SER A 108 4.29 -11.06 24.11
C SER A 108 3.43 -10.86 25.37
N VAL A 109 2.47 -11.76 25.62
CA VAL A 109 1.61 -11.69 26.81
C VAL A 109 2.41 -11.81 28.11
N ILE A 110 3.39 -12.73 28.16
CA ILE A 110 4.24 -12.91 29.35
C ILE A 110 5.10 -11.66 29.61
N SER A 111 5.65 -11.05 28.55
CA SER A 111 6.43 -9.81 28.67
C SER A 111 5.58 -8.67 29.24
N ASP A 112 4.38 -8.47 28.73
CA ASP A 112 3.47 -7.43 29.21
C ASP A 112 3.04 -7.67 30.66
N LEU A 113 2.81 -8.93 31.05
CA LEU A 113 2.48 -9.30 32.43
C LEU A 113 3.65 -9.04 33.38
N ALA A 114 4.87 -9.38 32.99
CA ALA A 114 6.07 -9.11 33.78
C ALA A 114 6.30 -7.60 33.96
N GLN A 115 6.12 -6.82 32.88
CA GLN A 115 6.19 -5.36 32.92
C GLN A 115 5.13 -4.78 33.86
N ALA A 116 3.89 -5.27 33.78
CA ALA A 116 2.80 -4.84 34.65
C ALA A 116 3.07 -5.17 36.13
N ALA A 117 3.65 -6.34 36.42
CA ALA A 117 4.03 -6.73 37.77
C ALA A 117 5.12 -5.81 38.37
N ILE A 118 6.15 -5.47 37.58
CA ILE A 118 7.19 -4.52 37.98
C ILE A 118 6.60 -3.14 38.28
N TRP A 119 5.66 -2.67 37.44
CA TRP A 119 4.99 -1.38 37.65
C TRP A 119 4.08 -1.38 38.88
N TYR A 120 3.35 -2.47 39.12
CA TYR A 120 2.53 -2.62 40.31
C TYR A 120 3.37 -2.52 41.60
N ASP A 121 4.50 -3.22 41.64
CA ASP A 121 5.41 -3.23 42.79
C ASP A 121 6.09 -1.86 43.01
N SER A 122 6.52 -1.20 41.94
CA SER A 122 7.17 0.12 42.01
C SER A 122 6.22 1.31 42.21
N GLY A 123 4.90 1.08 42.27
CA GLY A 123 3.89 2.15 42.40
C GLY A 123 3.77 3.05 41.16
N GLY A 124 4.32 2.62 40.02
CA GLY A 124 4.29 3.35 38.76
C GLY A 124 2.91 3.34 38.10
N LYS A 125 2.61 4.37 37.31
CA LYS A 125 1.45 4.37 36.40
C LYS A 125 1.87 3.85 35.03
N ALA A 126 1.23 2.77 34.59
CA ALA A 126 1.37 2.27 33.23
C ALA A 126 0.62 3.19 32.25
N PHE A 127 1.32 3.72 31.25
CA PHE A 127 0.67 4.29 30.08
C PHE A 127 1.02 3.41 28.88
N GLY A 128 0.06 2.59 28.43
CA GLY A 128 0.23 1.80 27.20
C GLY A 128 0.25 2.67 25.94
N PHE A 129 -0.16 3.93 26.06
CA PHE A 129 -0.14 4.94 25.02
C PHE A 129 -0.06 6.32 25.66
N THR A 130 0.88 7.15 25.20
CA THR A 130 1.05 8.54 25.64
C THR A 130 0.76 9.45 24.46
N PRO A 131 -0.40 10.12 24.42
CA PRO A 131 -0.73 11.01 23.32
C PRO A 131 0.20 12.23 23.29
N HIS A 132 0.55 12.69 22.10
CA HIS A 132 1.31 13.92 21.89
C HIS A 132 0.81 14.66 20.63
N GLY A 133 1.00 15.97 20.58
CA GLY A 133 0.47 16.85 19.52
C GLY A 133 1.50 17.24 18.46
N TRP A 134 2.48 16.38 18.17
CA TRP A 134 3.57 16.72 17.24
C TRP A 134 3.16 16.62 15.77
N TYR A 135 2.08 15.89 15.48
CA TYR A 135 1.61 15.63 14.13
C TYR A 135 0.17 16.10 13.94
N GLY A 136 -0.19 16.34 12.67
CA GLY A 136 -1.54 16.67 12.25
C GLY A 136 -2.48 15.46 12.28
N LYS A 137 -3.71 15.66 11.79
CA LYS A 137 -4.73 14.60 11.72
C LYS A 137 -4.40 13.58 10.63
N CYS A 138 -5.18 12.50 10.59
CA CYS A 138 -5.15 11.54 9.49
C CYS A 138 -5.51 12.22 8.16
N LEU A 139 -4.67 12.04 7.14
CA LEU A 139 -4.89 12.49 5.78
C LEU A 139 -6.01 11.64 5.14
N PRO A 140 -7.04 12.25 4.55
CA PRO A 140 -8.03 11.52 3.74
C PRO A 140 -7.36 10.78 2.59
N ILE A 141 -7.79 9.55 2.31
CA ILE A 141 -7.16 8.68 1.31
C ILE A 141 -7.15 9.34 -0.07
N GLU A 142 -8.16 10.14 -0.39
CA GLU A 142 -8.32 10.89 -1.63
C GLU A 142 -7.08 11.73 -1.96
N HIS A 143 -6.41 12.26 -0.94
CA HIS A 143 -5.26 13.15 -1.09
C HIS A 143 -3.91 12.43 -0.98
N VAL A 144 -3.90 11.14 -0.66
CA VAL A 144 -2.68 10.33 -0.60
C VAL A 144 -2.10 10.19 -2.00
N SER A 145 -0.79 10.47 -2.12
CA SER A 145 -0.06 10.38 -3.39
C SER A 145 0.89 9.19 -3.39
N SER A 146 0.82 8.39 -4.45
CA SER A 146 1.65 7.20 -4.65
C SER A 146 1.76 6.90 -6.14
N GLY A 147 2.74 6.08 -6.52
CA GLY A 147 2.79 5.47 -7.85
C GLY A 147 1.77 4.35 -7.96
N TYR A 148 1.35 4.04 -9.18
CA TYR A 148 0.35 2.99 -9.42
C TYR A 148 0.75 2.02 -10.52
N TYR A 149 0.32 0.78 -10.35
CA TYR A 149 0.23 -0.22 -11.41
C TYR A 149 -1.21 -0.22 -11.92
N LEU A 150 -1.39 -0.02 -13.22
CA LEU A 150 -2.68 -0.09 -13.88
C LEU A 150 -2.63 -1.17 -14.96
N ARG A 151 -3.46 -2.20 -14.82
CA ARG A 151 -3.69 -3.18 -15.89
C ARG A 151 -5.09 -3.02 -16.47
N LEU A 152 -5.13 -2.89 -17.78
CA LEU A 152 -6.34 -2.78 -18.58
C LEU A 152 -6.48 -4.02 -19.46
N SER A 153 -7.71 -4.45 -19.70
CA SER A 153 -8.03 -5.43 -20.74
C SER A 153 -8.62 -4.66 -21.91
N VAL A 154 -7.85 -4.47 -22.98
CA VAL A 154 -8.23 -3.58 -24.09
C VAL A 154 -8.32 -4.33 -25.41
N VAL A 155 -9.10 -3.81 -26.37
CA VAL A 155 -9.09 -4.31 -27.75
C VAL A 155 -7.72 -4.04 -28.37
N ASP A 156 -7.21 -5.00 -29.14
CA ASP A 156 -5.98 -4.79 -29.92
C ASP A 156 -6.26 -4.00 -31.20
N ALA A 157 -6.31 -2.67 -31.06
CA ALA A 157 -6.56 -1.75 -32.15
C ALA A 157 -5.68 -0.50 -32.07
N PRO A 158 -5.29 0.09 -33.23
CA PRO A 158 -4.59 1.37 -33.25
C PRO A 158 -5.38 2.47 -32.51
N GLY A 159 -4.66 3.33 -31.77
CA GLY A 159 -5.24 4.47 -31.07
C GLY A 159 -5.75 4.19 -29.65
N VAL A 160 -5.84 2.93 -29.21
CA VAL A 160 -6.26 2.57 -27.85
C VAL A 160 -5.35 3.19 -26.78
N LEU A 161 -4.03 3.04 -26.94
CA LEU A 161 -3.06 3.66 -26.02
C LEU A 161 -3.18 5.19 -26.02
N ALA A 162 -3.47 5.82 -27.17
CA ALA A 162 -3.63 7.26 -27.26
C ALA A 162 -4.87 7.74 -26.50
N GLN A 163 -5.98 7.01 -26.56
CA GLN A 163 -7.19 7.33 -25.77
C GLN A 163 -6.90 7.24 -24.27
N VAL A 164 -6.25 6.16 -23.82
CA VAL A 164 -5.87 5.98 -22.41
C VAL A 164 -4.92 7.09 -21.95
N ALA A 165 -3.87 7.37 -22.73
CA ALA A 165 -2.90 8.41 -22.42
C ALA A 165 -3.52 9.81 -22.42
N SER A 166 -4.50 10.07 -23.29
CA SER A 166 -5.24 11.34 -23.31
C SER A 166 -6.01 11.57 -22.01
N ILE A 167 -6.68 10.54 -21.48
CA ILE A 167 -7.41 10.65 -20.20
C ILE A 167 -6.44 10.85 -19.03
N LEU A 168 -5.37 10.06 -18.96
CA LEU A 168 -4.35 10.26 -17.92
C LEU A 168 -3.74 11.67 -18.01
N GLY A 169 -3.45 12.14 -19.22
CA GLY A 169 -2.93 13.47 -19.49
C GLY A 169 -3.88 14.61 -19.09
N SER A 170 -5.19 14.49 -19.36
CA SER A 170 -6.18 15.50 -18.93
C SER A 170 -6.29 15.60 -17.40
N HIS A 171 -6.00 14.50 -16.70
CA HIS A 171 -5.86 14.47 -15.25
C HIS A 171 -4.45 14.78 -14.76
N GLN A 172 -3.51 15.22 -15.63
CA GLN A 172 -2.11 15.54 -15.33
C GLN A 172 -1.30 14.36 -14.74
N ILE A 173 -1.66 13.12 -15.08
CA ILE A 173 -1.04 11.90 -14.55
C ILE A 173 0.06 11.44 -15.52
N GLY A 174 1.29 11.37 -15.03
CA GLY A 174 2.44 10.91 -15.81
C GLY A 174 2.53 9.39 -15.88
N ILE A 175 2.91 8.87 -17.05
CA ILE A 175 3.18 7.44 -17.25
C ILE A 175 4.69 7.21 -17.18
N SER A 176 5.11 6.29 -16.32
CA SER A 176 6.52 5.90 -16.16
C SER A 176 6.93 4.81 -17.15
N SER A 177 6.08 3.81 -17.37
CA SER A 177 6.34 2.74 -18.34
C SER A 177 5.05 2.15 -18.88
N VAL A 178 5.08 1.64 -20.11
CA VAL A 178 3.97 0.92 -20.74
C VAL A 178 4.48 -0.43 -21.24
N ILE A 179 3.70 -1.48 -21.00
CA ILE A 179 3.95 -2.82 -21.52
C ILE A 179 2.67 -3.37 -22.13
N GLN A 180 2.77 -3.81 -23.37
CA GLN A 180 1.76 -4.61 -24.05
C GLN A 180 2.47 -5.87 -24.57
N PRO A 181 2.20 -7.07 -24.02
CA PRO A 181 2.93 -8.26 -24.43
C PRO A 181 2.44 -8.78 -25.78
N GLU A 182 3.39 -9.21 -26.61
CA GLU A 182 3.14 -9.83 -27.91
C GLU A 182 2.42 -11.18 -27.77
N GLY A 183 1.67 -11.59 -28.81
CA GLY A 183 1.23 -12.97 -28.98
C GLY A 183 -0.01 -13.41 -28.20
N HIS A 184 -1.03 -12.57 -28.11
CA HIS A 184 -2.32 -12.97 -27.55
C HIS A 184 -3.28 -13.44 -28.64
N GLU A 185 -3.86 -14.63 -28.45
CA GLU A 185 -5.01 -15.12 -29.23
C GLU A 185 -6.30 -14.70 -28.51
N GLY A 186 -7.04 -13.75 -29.08
CA GLY A 186 -8.32 -13.26 -28.57
C GLY A 186 -8.57 -11.78 -28.89
N ASP A 187 -9.81 -11.33 -28.69
CA ASP A 187 -10.22 -9.95 -29.02
C ASP A 187 -9.72 -8.89 -28.02
N ALA A 188 -9.19 -9.30 -26.84
CA ALA A 188 -8.71 -8.40 -25.80
C ALA A 188 -7.32 -8.79 -25.28
N VAL A 189 -6.46 -7.79 -25.12
CA VAL A 189 -5.06 -7.92 -24.73
C VAL A 189 -4.77 -7.07 -23.48
N PRO A 190 -3.86 -7.52 -22.60
CA PRO A 190 -3.48 -6.76 -21.42
C PRO A 190 -2.58 -5.58 -21.81
N LEU A 191 -3.03 -4.37 -21.45
CA LEU A 191 -2.20 -3.16 -21.47
C LEU A 191 -1.84 -2.79 -20.03
N VAL A 192 -0.54 -2.80 -19.73
CA VAL A 192 -0.02 -2.58 -18.38
C VAL A 192 0.75 -1.26 -18.34
N LEU A 193 0.45 -0.42 -17.36
CA LEU A 193 1.10 0.87 -17.15
C LEU A 193 1.66 0.94 -15.72
N ILE A 194 2.86 1.48 -15.59
CA ILE A 194 3.36 2.03 -14.33
C ILE A 194 3.18 3.53 -14.40
N ILE A 195 2.54 4.08 -13.38
CA ILE A 195 2.11 5.46 -13.26
C ILE A 195 3.00 6.14 -12.22
N HIS A 196 3.42 7.37 -12.51
CA HIS A 196 4.12 8.22 -11.55
C HIS A 196 3.21 8.60 -10.37
N ASP A 197 3.80 9.24 -9.36
CA ASP A 197 3.05 9.71 -8.20
C ASP A 197 1.84 10.58 -8.60
N ALA A 198 0.66 10.14 -8.19
CA ALA A 198 -0.59 10.87 -8.34
C ALA A 198 -1.45 10.69 -7.08
N SER A 199 -2.31 11.67 -6.79
CA SER A 199 -3.29 11.54 -5.72
C SER A 199 -4.34 10.47 -6.06
N PHE A 200 -4.81 9.77 -5.04
CA PHE A 200 -5.74 8.65 -5.21
C PHE A 200 -7.06 9.08 -5.88
N ASP A 201 -7.57 10.27 -5.57
CA ASP A 201 -8.77 10.82 -6.19
C ASP A 201 -8.63 11.07 -7.70
N ARG A 202 -7.50 11.63 -8.13
CA ARG A 202 -7.16 11.86 -9.54
C ARG A 202 -7.02 10.55 -10.27
N MET A 203 -6.30 9.58 -9.67
CA MET A 203 -6.14 8.26 -10.25
C MET A 203 -7.49 7.55 -10.40
N ARG A 204 -8.33 7.57 -9.36
CA ARG A 204 -9.67 6.95 -9.40
C ARG A 204 -10.53 7.56 -10.51
N THR A 205 -10.60 8.89 -10.58
CA THR A 205 -11.38 9.60 -11.61
C THR A 205 -10.89 9.27 -13.02
N ALA A 206 -9.57 9.20 -13.22
CA ALA A 206 -9.00 8.81 -14.50
C ALA A 206 -9.31 7.35 -14.87
N VAL A 207 -9.27 6.43 -13.90
CA VAL A 207 -9.63 5.01 -14.12
C VAL A 207 -11.11 4.86 -14.48
N GLU A 208 -12.01 5.61 -13.82
CA GLU A 208 -13.44 5.63 -14.17
C GLU A 208 -13.66 6.12 -15.61
N GLY A 209 -12.95 7.18 -16.01
CA GLY A 209 -12.93 7.67 -17.40
C GLY A 209 -12.45 6.60 -18.38
N ILE A 210 -11.31 5.95 -18.09
CA ILE A 210 -10.75 4.88 -18.92
C ILE A 210 -11.72 3.71 -19.02
N GLN A 211 -12.36 3.31 -17.92
CA GLN A 211 -13.31 2.18 -17.91
C GLN A 211 -14.52 2.40 -18.81
N SER A 212 -14.90 3.65 -19.05
CA SER A 212 -16.01 4.01 -19.94
C SER A 212 -15.67 3.97 -21.44
N LEU A 213 -14.39 3.75 -21.80
CA LEU A 213 -14.00 3.62 -23.19
C LEU A 213 -14.49 2.29 -23.78
N ASP A 214 -15.05 2.32 -25.00
CA ASP A 214 -15.53 1.12 -25.72
C ASP A 214 -14.43 0.06 -25.93
N CYS A 215 -13.18 0.50 -25.98
CA CYS A 215 -12.03 -0.37 -26.15
C CYS A 215 -11.64 -1.13 -24.86
N VAL A 216 -12.15 -0.76 -23.69
CA VAL A 216 -11.88 -1.46 -22.43
C VAL A 216 -12.96 -2.53 -22.19
N LYS A 217 -12.54 -3.78 -22.06
CA LYS A 217 -13.44 -4.95 -22.02
C LYS A 217 -13.65 -5.56 -20.64
N ALA A 218 -12.87 -5.13 -19.66
CA ALA A 218 -13.00 -5.59 -18.28
C ALA A 218 -12.66 -4.47 -17.29
N GLU A 219 -13.09 -4.63 -16.05
CA GLU A 219 -12.76 -3.71 -14.97
C GLU A 219 -11.24 -3.52 -14.85
N PRO A 220 -10.74 -2.27 -14.90
CA PRO A 220 -9.34 -1.96 -14.67
C PRO A 220 -8.82 -2.49 -13.34
N ARG A 221 -7.58 -2.96 -13.32
CA ARG A 221 -6.91 -3.36 -12.07
C ARG A 221 -5.88 -2.30 -11.69
N LEU A 222 -6.15 -1.66 -10.56
CA LEU A 222 -5.31 -0.64 -9.96
C LEU A 222 -4.67 -1.19 -8.69
N LEU A 223 -3.34 -1.27 -8.65
CA LEU A 223 -2.57 -1.61 -7.47
C LEU A 223 -1.61 -0.48 -7.13
N TRP A 224 -1.24 -0.36 -5.86
CA TRP A 224 -0.31 0.67 -5.40
C TRP A 224 1.13 0.27 -5.73
N VAL A 225 2.04 1.22 -5.84
CA VAL A 225 3.49 0.98 -5.95
C VAL A 225 4.15 1.60 -4.73
N LEU A 226 5.03 0.84 -4.08
CA LEU A 226 5.74 1.34 -2.90
C LEU A 226 6.70 2.47 -3.34
N SER A 227 6.37 3.69 -2.92
CA SER A 227 7.16 4.91 -3.11
C SER A 227 8.31 5.01 -2.11
#